data_AF-A0A8C9AMU8-F1
#
_entry.id   AF-A0A8C9AMU8-F1
#
_cell.length_a   1.000
_cell.length_b   1.000
_cell.length_c   1.000
_cell.angle_alpha   90.00
_cell.angle_beta   90.00
_cell.angle_gamma   90.00
#
_symmetry.space_group_name_H-M   'P 1'
#
loop_
_entity.id
_entity.type
_entity.pdbx_description
1 polymer ?
#
loop_
_entity_poly.entity_id
_entity_poly.type
_entity_poly.pdbx_seq_one_letter_code
_entity_poly.pdbx_strand_id
1 'polypeptide(L)'
;MAADKDNKEQVLKEQRPDEFKKDGQNEGLIGQLTKENAQLKEEIQKLEAEIQEATREFQVKEDIPETKIKFVSVETPEDDSQFSNVSCSFQVSTKVPYELQNGQALITFEKEEVAQNVIRMRKHHVQIDDINVEVIAKPVPLNSGVRFQVHVEVSKMKVNVTGIPDELPEDQMRDKLELSFCKSRNGGGEVEGVDYDKPSGSAVITFVDIGVADRILQKREFPLYINDSCHKVTVSPYVEKHLKKYQVFSGLSKKTVLLTGMEDLQLDEEVVEDLVGIHFQREKNGGGEVDVVKCSLGWSHIVYFEEE
;
A
#
# COMPACT_ATOMS: atom_id res chain seq x y z
N MET A 1 59.85 82.03 13.48
CA MET A 1 59.16 83.33 13.65
C MET A 1 57.74 83.10 13.14
N ALA A 2 56.74 82.98 14.02
CA ALA A 2 55.77 84.05 14.37
C ALA A 2 55.06 84.59 13.10
N ALA A 3 53.74 84.69 12.97
CA ALA A 3 52.60 84.70 13.89
C ALA A 3 51.35 84.39 13.00
N ASP A 4 50.37 83.61 13.47
CA ASP A 4 49.18 84.05 14.21
C ASP A 4 48.10 84.75 13.36
N LYS A 5 46.84 84.37 13.67
CA LYS A 5 45.59 85.13 13.51
C LYS A 5 44.86 85.21 12.15
N ASP A 6 43.82 84.37 12.08
CA ASP A 6 42.43 84.72 12.44
C ASP A 6 41.36 84.61 11.35
N ASN A 7 40.22 84.13 11.85
CA ASN A 7 38.84 84.40 11.45
C ASN A 7 38.17 83.69 10.27
N LYS A 8 37.15 82.90 10.69
CA LYS A 8 35.76 82.89 10.22
C LYS A 8 35.52 82.33 8.81
N GLU A 9 34.57 81.43 8.58
CA GLU A 9 33.34 81.11 9.28
C GLU A 9 32.76 79.85 8.61
N GLN A 10 31.87 79.12 9.30
CA GLN A 10 30.84 78.23 8.71
C GLN A 10 31.40 76.92 8.10
N VAL A 11 30.94 75.69 8.37
CA VAL A 11 29.69 75.09 8.84
C VAL A 11 30.15 73.73 9.42
N LEU A 12 29.76 73.30 10.62
CA LEU A 12 28.73 72.27 10.79
C LEU A 12 28.60 72.00 12.29
N LYS A 13 27.44 72.43 12.81
CA LYS A 13 26.86 71.96 14.06
C LYS A 13 26.63 70.44 13.99
N GLU A 14 26.88 69.81 15.15
CA GLU A 14 26.11 68.70 15.73
C GLU A 14 26.02 67.42 14.85
N GLN A 15 26.38 66.22 15.27
CA GLN A 15 25.79 65.45 16.37
C GLN A 15 26.65 64.17 16.57
N ARG A 16 26.95 63.81 17.83
CA ARG A 16 27.07 62.40 18.26
C ARG A 16 25.69 61.99 18.82
N PRO A 17 25.39 60.70 19.07
CA PRO A 17 25.70 59.48 18.32
C PRO A 17 24.45 58.56 18.23
N ASP A 18 24.23 57.79 17.16
CA ASP A 18 23.08 56.84 17.12
C ASP A 18 23.41 55.45 16.55
N GLU A 19 24.69 55.03 16.62
CA GLU A 19 25.11 53.68 16.20
C GLU A 19 25.12 52.63 17.34
N PHE A 20 24.89 53.02 18.60
CA PHE A 20 25.05 52.10 19.75
C PHE A 20 23.77 51.38 20.23
N LYS A 21 22.63 51.49 19.53
CA LYS A 21 21.37 50.82 19.94
C LYS A 21 20.97 49.60 19.10
N LYS A 22 21.62 49.34 17.95
CA LYS A 22 21.24 48.25 17.04
C LYS A 22 21.95 46.91 17.30
N ASP A 23 23.16 46.92 17.86
CA ASP A 23 23.92 45.67 18.05
C ASP A 23 23.35 44.75 19.13
N GLY A 24 22.95 45.29 20.29
CA GLY A 24 22.35 44.47 21.36
C GLY A 24 20.96 43.92 21.00
N GLN A 25 20.20 44.60 20.15
CA GLN A 25 18.91 44.12 19.65
C GLN A 25 19.11 43.01 18.60
N ASN A 26 20.12 43.14 17.72
CA ASN A 26 20.48 42.11 16.76
C ASN A 26 21.06 40.86 17.43
N GLU A 27 21.91 40.99 18.45
CA GLU A 27 22.43 39.84 19.21
C GLU A 27 21.32 39.08 19.93
N GLY A 28 20.34 39.78 20.50
CA GLY A 28 19.15 39.17 21.11
C GLY A 28 18.27 38.42 20.09
N LEU A 29 18.05 39.02 18.91
CA LEU A 29 17.31 38.39 17.82
C LEU A 29 18.05 37.16 17.27
N ILE A 30 19.37 37.21 17.12
CA ILE A 30 20.21 36.08 16.70
C ILE A 30 20.15 34.95 17.75
N GLY A 31 20.18 35.28 19.05
CA GLY A 31 20.01 34.32 20.13
C GLY A 31 18.64 33.63 20.12
N GLN A 32 17.58 34.39 19.78
CA GLN A 32 16.22 33.86 19.69
C GLN A 32 16.05 32.96 18.45
N LEU A 33 16.56 33.40 17.29
CA LEU A 33 16.61 32.63 16.05
C LEU A 33 17.43 31.35 16.17
N THR A 34 18.56 31.37 16.88
CA THR A 34 19.39 30.16 17.08
C THR A 34 18.69 29.16 17.99
N LYS A 35 17.95 29.63 19.01
CA LYS A 35 17.14 28.76 19.87
C LYS A 35 15.97 28.15 19.11
N GLU A 36 15.24 28.92 18.31
CA GLU A 36 14.16 28.41 17.46
C GLU A 36 14.68 27.42 16.41
N ASN A 37 15.82 27.72 15.77
CA ASN A 37 16.44 26.78 14.82
C ASN A 37 16.90 25.48 15.50
N ALA A 38 17.41 25.54 16.74
CA ALA A 38 17.77 24.34 17.48
C ALA A 38 16.53 23.49 17.81
N GLN A 39 15.43 24.12 18.25
CA GLN A 39 14.16 23.44 18.53
C GLN A 39 13.56 22.81 17.27
N LEU A 40 13.50 23.56 16.17
CA LEU A 40 13.02 23.04 14.89
C LEU A 40 13.87 21.87 14.39
N LYS A 41 15.18 21.92 14.60
CA LYS A 41 16.09 20.84 14.20
C LYS A 41 15.89 19.57 15.04
N GLU A 42 15.65 19.71 16.35
CA GLU A 42 15.27 18.58 17.21
C GLU A 42 13.93 17.98 16.81
N GLU A 43 12.95 18.82 16.47
CA GLU A 43 11.62 18.38 16.02
C GLU A 43 11.68 17.67 14.67
N ILE A 44 12.48 18.17 13.72
CA ILE A 44 12.78 17.48 12.46
C ILE A 44 13.42 16.12 12.73
N GLN A 45 14.45 16.04 13.58
CA GLN A 45 15.09 14.76 13.89
C GLN A 45 14.14 13.77 14.56
N LYS A 46 13.25 14.23 15.43
CA LYS A 46 12.23 13.41 16.07
C LYS A 46 11.26 12.85 15.03
N LEU A 47 10.75 13.70 14.13
CA LEU A 47 9.84 13.30 13.06
C LEU A 47 10.52 12.36 12.06
N GLU A 48 11.79 12.59 11.72
CA GLU A 48 12.59 11.70 10.86
C GLU A 48 12.75 10.30 11.50
N ALA A 49 13.00 10.24 12.81
CA ALA A 49 13.09 8.97 13.53
C ALA A 49 11.74 8.23 13.58
N GLU A 50 10.64 8.95 13.82
CA GLU A 50 9.27 8.41 13.84
C GLU A 50 8.86 7.88 12.46
N ILE A 51 9.23 8.58 11.37
CA ILE A 51 9.05 8.09 9.99
C ILE A 51 9.89 6.83 9.76
N GLN A 52 11.15 6.81 10.17
CA GLN A 52 12.04 5.67 9.95
C GLN A 52 11.59 4.43 10.73
N GLU A 53 11.06 4.60 11.93
CA GLU A 53 10.47 3.56 12.78
C GLU A 53 9.18 3.01 12.15
N ALA A 54 8.25 3.89 11.75
CA ALA A 54 7.03 3.49 11.03
C ALA A 54 7.35 2.74 9.73
N THR A 55 8.40 3.12 9.00
CA THR A 55 8.82 2.45 7.75
C THR A 55 9.33 1.02 8.00
N ARG A 56 9.91 0.74 9.18
CA ARG A 56 10.36 -0.62 9.55
C ARG A 56 9.22 -1.55 9.91
N GLU A 57 8.09 -1.02 10.37
CA GLU A 57 6.90 -1.80 10.75
C GLU A 57 6.06 -2.26 9.55
N PHE A 58 6.28 -1.73 8.33
CA PHE A 58 5.60 -2.17 7.10
C PHE A 58 6.09 -3.53 6.56
N GLN A 59 6.39 -4.49 7.44
CA GLN A 59 6.45 -5.91 7.05
C GLN A 59 5.04 -6.50 7.16
N VAL A 60 4.24 -6.32 6.11
CA VAL A 60 2.93 -6.98 6.02
C VAL A 60 3.17 -8.49 5.91
N LYS A 61 3.00 -9.20 7.04
CA LYS A 61 2.86 -10.65 7.08
C LYS A 61 1.36 -10.96 7.19
N GLU A 62 0.68 -10.91 6.06
CA GLU A 62 -0.70 -11.38 5.97
C GLU A 62 -0.74 -12.61 5.07
N ASP A 63 -1.42 -13.65 5.56
CA ASP A 63 -1.80 -14.79 4.74
C ASP A 63 -2.85 -14.32 3.73
N ILE A 64 -2.57 -14.47 2.44
CA ILE A 64 -3.51 -14.14 1.38
C ILE A 64 -4.71 -15.10 1.51
N PRO A 65 -5.92 -14.62 1.82
CA PRO A 65 -7.06 -15.49 2.07
C PRO A 65 -7.49 -16.20 0.78
N GLU A 66 -8.00 -17.43 0.93
CA GLU A 66 -8.60 -18.16 -0.18
C GLU A 66 -9.78 -17.36 -0.75
N THR A 67 -9.60 -16.85 -1.97
CA THR A 67 -10.56 -15.93 -2.60
C THR A 67 -11.13 -16.56 -3.88
N LYS A 68 -12.44 -16.37 -4.11
CA LYS A 68 -13.11 -16.84 -5.34
C LYS A 68 -12.67 -15.97 -6.52
N ILE A 69 -11.98 -16.58 -7.48
CA ILE A 69 -11.44 -15.91 -8.66
C ILE A 69 -12.53 -15.80 -9.73
N LYS A 70 -12.61 -14.65 -10.41
CA LYS A 70 -13.37 -14.48 -11.65
C LYS A 70 -12.40 -14.30 -12.80
N PHE A 71 -12.53 -15.11 -13.84
CA PHE A 71 -11.75 -14.95 -15.07
C PHE A 71 -12.37 -13.82 -15.90
N VAL A 72 -11.64 -12.72 -16.05
CA VAL A 72 -12.16 -11.48 -16.68
C VAL A 72 -11.89 -11.44 -18.18
N SER A 73 -10.75 -11.99 -18.63
CA SER A 73 -10.39 -12.04 -20.05
C SER A 73 -9.44 -13.20 -20.33
N VAL A 74 -9.49 -13.69 -21.57
CA VAL A 74 -8.51 -14.60 -22.15
C VAL A 74 -7.74 -13.80 -23.18
N GLU A 75 -6.45 -13.59 -22.95
CA GLU A 75 -5.56 -12.97 -23.94
C GLU A 75 -4.95 -14.08 -24.80
N THR A 76 -5.17 -14.01 -26.11
CA THR A 76 -4.48 -14.86 -27.08
C THR A 76 -3.10 -14.25 -27.36
N PRO A 77 -2.00 -14.97 -27.13
CA PRO A 77 -0.66 -14.43 -27.34
C PRO A 77 -0.43 -14.08 -28.82
N GLU A 78 0.26 -12.97 -29.06
CA GLU A 78 0.62 -12.47 -30.41
C GLU A 78 1.88 -13.14 -30.97
N ASP A 79 2.67 -13.84 -30.14
CA ASP A 79 3.97 -14.40 -30.51
C ASP A 79 4.23 -15.81 -29.94
N ASP A 80 4.94 -16.64 -30.71
CA ASP A 80 5.21 -18.05 -30.39
C ASP A 80 6.12 -18.24 -29.16
N SER A 81 6.86 -17.19 -28.76
CA SER A 81 7.75 -17.22 -27.58
C SER A 81 6.99 -17.19 -26.24
N GLN A 82 5.73 -16.75 -26.23
CA GLN A 82 4.87 -16.68 -25.02
C GLN A 82 4.24 -18.03 -24.64
N PHE A 83 4.47 -19.09 -25.42
CA PHE A 83 3.88 -20.41 -25.15
C PHE A 83 4.61 -21.22 -24.07
N SER A 84 5.71 -20.76 -23.49
CA SER A 84 6.53 -21.51 -22.53
C SER A 84 5.96 -21.56 -21.11
N ASN A 85 5.26 -20.52 -20.65
CA ASN A 85 4.66 -20.45 -19.31
C ASN A 85 3.20 -19.99 -19.39
N VAL A 86 2.37 -20.39 -18.43
CA VAL A 86 1.03 -19.81 -18.22
C VAL A 86 1.16 -18.75 -17.13
N SER A 87 0.78 -17.51 -17.43
CA SER A 87 0.82 -16.42 -16.44
C SER A 87 -0.58 -15.98 -16.03
N CYS A 88 -0.72 -15.55 -14.78
CA CYS A 88 -1.88 -14.83 -14.31
C CYS A 88 -1.44 -13.73 -13.34
N SER A 89 -2.22 -12.65 -13.27
CA SER A 89 -1.95 -11.56 -12.33
C SER A 89 -3.17 -11.25 -11.49
N PHE A 90 -2.94 -11.01 -10.21
CA PHE A 90 -3.97 -10.71 -9.22
C PHE A 90 -3.68 -9.34 -8.63
N GLN A 91 -4.67 -8.43 -8.63
CA GLN A 91 -4.56 -7.18 -7.90
C GLN A 91 -5.03 -7.39 -6.47
N VAL A 92 -4.20 -7.00 -5.52
CA VAL A 92 -4.49 -7.02 -4.09
C VAL A 92 -4.45 -5.58 -3.59
N SER A 93 -5.54 -5.15 -2.95
CA SER A 93 -5.67 -3.85 -2.31
C SER A 93 -6.10 -4.07 -0.87
N THR A 94 -5.41 -3.46 0.10
CA THR A 94 -5.84 -3.52 1.51
C THR A 94 -7.03 -2.60 1.73
N LYS A 95 -8.04 -3.10 2.46
CA LYS A 95 -9.10 -2.24 2.97
C LYS A 95 -8.54 -1.39 4.09
N VAL A 96 -8.66 -0.07 4.00
CA VAL A 96 -8.13 0.83 5.03
C VAL A 96 -9.18 0.98 6.14
N PRO A 97 -8.91 0.52 7.37
CA PRO A 97 -9.84 0.71 8.47
C PRO A 97 -9.82 2.18 8.92
N TYR A 98 -11.00 2.69 9.20
CA TYR A 98 -11.21 4.01 9.79
C TYR A 98 -12.16 3.88 10.97
N GLU A 99 -11.76 4.43 12.11
CA GLU A 99 -12.56 4.40 13.33
C GLU A 99 -13.54 5.57 13.33
N LEU A 100 -14.81 5.29 13.04
CA LEU A 100 -15.88 6.28 13.08
C LEU A 100 -16.31 6.47 14.54
N GLN A 101 -16.09 7.68 15.07
CA GLN A 101 -16.40 8.00 16.46
C GLN A 101 -17.89 8.32 16.63
N ASN A 102 -18.35 8.25 17.88
CA ASN A 102 -19.70 8.67 18.24
C ASN A 102 -19.97 10.14 17.83
N GLY A 103 -21.15 10.40 17.27
CA GLY A 103 -21.57 11.70 16.75
C GLY A 103 -20.93 12.07 15.41
N GLN A 104 -20.36 11.10 14.70
CA GLN A 104 -19.76 11.29 13.38
C GLN A 104 -20.52 10.54 12.29
N ALA A 105 -20.46 11.09 11.08
CA ALA A 105 -20.89 10.38 9.89
C ALA A 105 -19.87 10.54 8.76
N LEU A 106 -19.77 9.53 7.92
CA LEU A 106 -19.03 9.55 6.67
C LEU A 106 -20.03 9.56 5.54
N ILE A 107 -19.84 10.47 4.60
CA ILE A 107 -20.63 10.55 3.38
C ILE A 107 -19.68 10.45 2.18
N THR A 108 -19.89 9.45 1.34
CA THR A 108 -19.14 9.21 0.10
C THR A 108 -19.99 9.66 -1.08
N PHE A 109 -19.39 10.46 -1.95
CA PHE A 109 -19.99 10.95 -3.19
C PHE A 109 -19.43 10.21 -4.40
N GLU A 110 -20.20 10.09 -5.48
CA GLU A 110 -19.68 9.49 -6.71
C GLU A 110 -18.51 10.29 -7.31
N LYS A 111 -18.57 11.63 -7.19
CA LYS A 111 -17.60 12.58 -7.75
C LYS A 111 -16.77 13.25 -6.67
N GLU A 112 -15.45 13.25 -6.85
CA GLU A 112 -14.48 13.95 -5.97
C GLU A 112 -14.79 15.45 -5.84
N GLU A 113 -15.20 16.10 -6.94
CA GLU A 113 -15.50 17.54 -6.95
C GLU A 113 -16.61 17.93 -5.95
N VAL A 114 -17.59 17.04 -5.75
CA VAL A 114 -18.70 17.26 -4.83
C VAL A 114 -18.21 17.22 -3.38
N ALA A 115 -17.41 16.21 -3.02
CA ALA A 115 -16.81 16.10 -1.69
C ALA A 115 -15.99 17.35 -1.34
N GLN A 116 -15.18 17.84 -2.29
CA GLN A 116 -14.38 19.05 -2.11
C GLN A 116 -15.25 20.31 -1.91
N ASN A 117 -16.38 20.41 -2.61
CA ASN A 117 -17.31 21.53 -2.42
C ASN A 117 -17.94 21.53 -1.03
N VAL A 118 -18.39 20.37 -0.56
CA VAL A 118 -18.97 20.19 0.79
C VAL A 118 -17.95 20.54 1.88
N ILE A 119 -16.71 20.08 1.75
CA ILE A 119 -15.61 20.42 2.68
C ILE A 119 -15.31 21.92 2.65
N ARG A 120 -15.31 22.55 1.47
CA ARG A 120 -15.06 24.00 1.31
C ARG A 120 -16.13 24.84 2.01
N MET A 121 -17.39 24.40 2.00
CA MET A 121 -18.48 25.08 2.72
C MET A 121 -18.36 24.96 4.24
N ARG A 122 -17.66 23.93 4.74
CA ARG A 122 -17.40 23.60 6.16
C ARG A 122 -18.64 23.38 7.03
N LYS A 123 -19.55 24.34 7.15
CA LYS A 123 -20.70 24.26 8.04
C LYS A 123 -21.97 24.01 7.26
N HIS A 124 -22.76 23.06 7.72
CA HIS A 124 -24.06 22.72 7.15
C HIS A 124 -25.10 22.64 8.26
N HIS A 125 -26.34 22.99 7.95
CA HIS A 125 -27.46 22.95 8.88
C HIS A 125 -28.43 21.89 8.39
N VAL A 126 -28.29 20.68 8.93
CA VAL A 126 -29.06 19.51 8.51
C VAL A 126 -30.34 19.47 9.33
N GLN A 127 -31.47 19.50 8.65
CA GLN A 127 -32.76 19.28 9.29
C GLN A 127 -32.94 17.78 9.50
N ILE A 128 -32.94 17.37 10.76
CA ILE A 128 -33.15 16.00 11.20
C ILE A 128 -34.43 16.01 12.04
N ASP A 129 -35.52 15.49 11.47
CA ASP A 129 -36.89 15.65 11.98
C ASP A 129 -37.23 17.14 12.26
N ASP A 130 -37.57 17.45 13.51
CA ASP A 130 -37.93 18.79 13.99
C ASP A 130 -36.73 19.58 14.53
N ILE A 131 -35.51 19.03 14.43
CA ILE A 131 -34.28 19.61 14.98
C ILE A 131 -33.37 20.05 13.81
N ASN A 132 -32.80 21.25 13.94
CA ASN A 132 -31.78 21.72 13.01
C ASN A 132 -30.40 21.54 13.64
N VAL A 133 -29.60 20.64 13.07
CA VAL A 133 -28.29 20.24 13.59
C VAL A 133 -27.20 20.93 12.79
N GLU A 134 -26.30 21.65 13.47
CA GLU A 134 -25.09 22.19 12.81
C GLU A 134 -24.06 21.07 12.69
N VAL A 135 -23.73 20.67 11.46
CA VAL A 135 -22.67 19.69 11.17
C VAL A 135 -21.48 20.36 10.52
N ILE A 136 -20.29 19.90 10.89
CA ILE A 136 -19.01 20.39 10.34
C ILE A 136 -18.43 19.32 9.41
N ALA A 137 -18.32 19.67 8.14
CA ALA A 137 -17.65 18.90 7.09
C ALA A 137 -16.13 19.08 7.15
N LYS A 138 -15.43 17.95 7.24
CA LYS A 138 -13.97 17.84 7.31
C LYS A 138 -13.47 16.79 6.30
N PRO A 139 -12.23 16.93 5.81
CA PRO A 139 -11.61 15.86 5.05
C PRO A 139 -11.37 14.63 5.94
N VAL A 140 -11.43 13.44 5.34
CA VAL A 140 -11.19 12.17 6.05
C VAL A 140 -9.71 11.80 5.93
N PRO A 141 -8.90 11.83 7.00
CA PRO A 141 -7.54 11.29 6.98
C PRO A 141 -7.60 9.76 6.93
N LEU A 142 -7.05 9.17 5.88
CA LEU A 142 -6.92 7.73 5.72
C LEU A 142 -5.54 7.27 6.17
N ASN A 143 -5.53 6.19 6.95
CA ASN A 143 -4.31 5.47 7.28
C ASN A 143 -3.67 4.91 6.01
N SER A 144 -2.38 4.61 6.08
CA SER A 144 -1.65 4.05 4.94
C SER A 144 -2.22 2.69 4.54
N GLY A 145 -2.65 2.57 3.29
CA GLY A 145 -2.98 1.31 2.64
C GLY A 145 -1.93 0.92 1.62
N VAL A 146 -1.95 -0.35 1.21
CA VAL A 146 -1.04 -0.88 0.19
C VAL A 146 -1.83 -1.54 -0.94
N ARG A 147 -1.29 -1.39 -2.15
CA ARG A 147 -1.79 -2.01 -3.37
C ARG A 147 -0.63 -2.67 -4.11
N PHE A 148 -0.82 -3.89 -4.56
CA PHE A 148 0.19 -4.59 -5.35
C PHE A 148 -0.45 -5.59 -6.31
N GLN A 149 0.32 -6.02 -7.30
CA GLN A 149 -0.05 -7.09 -8.21
C GLN A 149 0.80 -8.33 -7.94
N VAL A 150 0.16 -9.46 -7.66
CA VAL A 150 0.80 -10.77 -7.60
C VAL A 150 0.78 -11.37 -9.00
N HIS A 151 1.95 -11.47 -9.63
CA HIS A 151 2.14 -12.15 -10.90
C HIS A 151 2.56 -13.59 -10.61
N VAL A 152 1.84 -14.56 -11.14
CA VAL A 152 2.11 -15.98 -10.98
C VAL A 152 2.39 -16.56 -12.36
N GLU A 153 3.51 -17.26 -12.49
CA GLU A 153 3.92 -17.93 -13.71
C GLU A 153 4.06 -19.43 -13.45
N VAL A 154 3.30 -20.24 -14.17
CA VAL A 154 3.39 -21.70 -14.14
C VAL A 154 4.20 -22.14 -15.34
N SER A 155 5.31 -22.83 -15.10
CA SER A 155 6.16 -23.28 -16.21
C SER A 155 5.60 -24.51 -16.92
N LYS A 156 5.65 -24.54 -18.25
CA LYS A 156 5.32 -25.73 -19.05
C LYS A 156 6.54 -26.63 -19.33
N MET A 157 7.71 -26.25 -18.84
CA MET A 157 8.98 -26.97 -19.04
C MET A 157 9.59 -27.42 -17.71
N LYS A 158 9.18 -26.85 -16.57
CA LYS A 158 9.69 -27.20 -15.25
C LYS A 158 8.64 -27.89 -14.38
N VAL A 159 9.09 -28.86 -13.59
CA VAL A 159 8.26 -29.51 -12.55
C VAL A 159 9.00 -29.53 -11.22
N ASN A 160 8.26 -29.38 -10.14
CA ASN A 160 8.72 -29.61 -8.78
C ASN A 160 8.49 -31.08 -8.41
N VAL A 161 9.49 -31.72 -7.83
CA VAL A 161 9.47 -33.11 -7.37
C VAL A 161 9.76 -33.11 -5.89
N THR A 162 8.93 -33.78 -5.09
CA THR A 162 9.06 -33.85 -3.62
C THR A 162 8.94 -35.29 -3.14
N GLY A 163 9.42 -35.56 -1.92
CA GLY A 163 9.45 -36.91 -1.35
C GLY A 163 10.58 -37.77 -1.90
N ILE A 164 11.70 -37.14 -2.30
CA ILE A 164 12.89 -37.83 -2.81
C ILE A 164 13.61 -38.45 -1.61
N PRO A 165 13.90 -39.77 -1.62
CA PRO A 165 14.56 -40.44 -0.51
C PRO A 165 16.05 -40.05 -0.41
N ASP A 166 16.57 -39.91 0.80
CA ASP A 166 17.98 -39.64 1.06
C ASP A 166 18.81 -40.94 1.13
N GLU A 167 18.93 -41.62 -0.01
CA GLU A 167 19.64 -42.90 -0.11
C GLU A 167 20.97 -42.82 -0.86
N LEU A 168 21.21 -41.73 -1.59
CA LEU A 168 22.40 -41.53 -2.41
C LEU A 168 23.10 -40.19 -2.08
N PRO A 169 24.41 -40.09 -2.37
CA PRO A 169 25.09 -38.80 -2.44
C PRO A 169 24.40 -37.86 -3.42
N GLU A 170 24.53 -36.55 -3.19
CA GLU A 170 23.80 -35.52 -3.95
C GLU A 170 24.03 -35.61 -5.45
N ASP A 171 25.28 -35.75 -5.89
CA ASP A 171 25.64 -35.88 -7.32
C ASP A 171 24.98 -37.11 -7.95
N GLN A 172 25.04 -38.25 -7.25
CA GLN A 172 24.44 -39.50 -7.74
C GLN A 172 22.91 -39.42 -7.77
N MET A 173 22.30 -38.70 -6.83
CA MET A 173 20.85 -38.49 -6.82
C MET A 173 20.41 -37.60 -7.98
N ARG A 174 21.17 -36.53 -8.29
CA ARG A 174 20.94 -35.66 -9.45
C ARG A 174 20.97 -36.47 -10.75
N ASP A 175 22.03 -37.22 -10.98
CA ASP A 175 22.17 -38.11 -12.15
C ASP A 175 21.00 -39.10 -12.23
N LYS A 176 20.58 -39.64 -11.07
CA LYS A 176 19.51 -40.63 -11.01
C LYS A 176 18.14 -40.04 -11.33
N LEU A 177 17.86 -38.83 -10.86
CA LEU A 177 16.66 -38.08 -11.18
C LEU A 177 16.63 -37.79 -12.68
N GLU A 178 17.71 -37.23 -13.23
CA GLU A 178 17.83 -36.94 -14.67
C GLU A 178 17.53 -38.19 -15.53
N LEU A 179 18.22 -39.29 -15.27
CA LEU A 179 18.01 -40.56 -15.98
C LEU A 179 16.59 -41.13 -15.82
N SER A 180 15.93 -40.88 -14.69
CA SER A 180 14.57 -41.36 -14.44
C SER A 180 13.53 -40.52 -15.18
N PHE A 181 13.71 -39.20 -15.18
CA PHE A 181 12.83 -38.26 -15.86
C PHE A 181 13.05 -38.19 -17.38
N CYS A 182 14.21 -38.65 -17.87
CA CYS A 182 14.45 -38.89 -19.31
C CYS A 182 13.63 -40.07 -19.88
N LYS A 183 13.11 -40.98 -19.06
CA LYS A 183 12.42 -42.19 -19.54
C LYS A 183 11.01 -41.89 -20.04
N SER A 184 10.83 -41.91 -21.36
CA SER A 184 9.52 -41.71 -22.01
C SER A 184 8.45 -42.73 -21.57
N ARG A 185 8.84 -43.96 -21.18
CA ARG A 185 7.90 -44.99 -20.65
C ARG A 185 7.11 -44.49 -19.44
N ASN A 186 7.70 -43.63 -18.62
CA ASN A 186 7.05 -43.08 -17.43
C ASN A 186 6.30 -41.76 -17.72
N GLY A 187 6.33 -41.28 -18.97
CA GLY A 187 5.82 -39.96 -19.37
C GLY A 187 6.91 -38.88 -19.46
N GLY A 188 8.17 -39.25 -19.16
CA GLY A 188 9.35 -38.40 -19.23
C GLY A 188 9.72 -37.92 -20.64
N GLY A 189 10.82 -37.19 -20.72
CA GLY A 189 11.36 -36.58 -21.94
C GLY A 189 12.76 -36.04 -21.69
N GLU A 190 13.42 -35.52 -22.73
CA GLU A 190 14.79 -35.00 -22.59
C GLU A 190 14.85 -33.91 -21.51
N VAL A 191 15.74 -34.14 -20.53
CA VAL A 191 15.95 -33.25 -19.38
C VAL A 191 17.10 -32.30 -19.74
N GLU A 192 16.85 -31.00 -19.60
CA GLU A 192 17.85 -29.95 -19.74
C GLU A 192 18.70 -29.82 -18.48
N GLY A 193 18.08 -29.98 -17.31
CA GLY A 193 18.79 -29.88 -16.04
C GLY A 193 17.97 -30.29 -14.81
N VAL A 194 18.68 -30.65 -13.74
CA VAL A 194 18.14 -31.04 -12.44
C VAL A 194 18.78 -30.19 -11.35
N ASP A 195 17.94 -29.44 -10.64
CA ASP A 195 18.33 -28.74 -9.42
C ASP A 195 17.79 -29.50 -8.20
N TYR A 196 18.65 -30.20 -7.48
CA TYR A 196 18.26 -31.04 -6.34
C TYR A 196 18.67 -30.37 -5.02
N ASP A 197 17.70 -30.17 -4.14
CA ASP A 197 17.89 -29.68 -2.78
C ASP A 197 17.71 -30.84 -1.79
N LYS A 198 18.85 -31.41 -1.37
CA LYS A 198 18.91 -32.55 -0.45
C LYS A 198 18.23 -32.27 0.91
N PRO A 199 18.48 -31.14 1.60
CA PRO A 199 17.81 -30.79 2.86
C PRO A 199 16.27 -30.82 2.80
N SER A 200 15.65 -30.36 1.71
CA SER A 200 14.20 -30.38 1.56
C SER A 200 13.67 -31.66 0.89
N GLY A 201 14.55 -32.57 0.46
CA GLY A 201 14.16 -33.77 -0.28
C GLY A 201 13.39 -33.46 -1.56
N SER A 202 13.71 -32.34 -2.21
CA SER A 202 12.98 -31.80 -3.35
C SER A 202 13.90 -31.49 -4.53
N ALA A 203 13.37 -31.56 -5.76
CA ALA A 203 14.12 -31.22 -6.97
C ALA A 203 13.25 -30.44 -7.95
N VAL A 204 13.89 -29.55 -8.72
CA VAL A 204 13.32 -28.93 -9.92
C VAL A 204 13.90 -29.63 -11.13
N ILE A 205 13.04 -30.21 -11.96
CA ILE A 205 13.43 -30.84 -13.23
C ILE A 205 13.03 -29.91 -14.36
N THR A 206 13.97 -29.57 -15.23
CA THR A 206 13.74 -28.74 -16.43
C THR A 206 13.85 -29.62 -17.67
N PHE A 207 12.83 -29.59 -18.53
CA PHE A 207 12.76 -30.37 -19.77
C PHE A 207 13.04 -29.49 -20.99
N VAL A 208 13.62 -30.09 -22.04
CA VAL A 208 13.86 -29.41 -23.32
C VAL A 208 12.56 -29.19 -24.10
N ASP A 209 11.65 -30.15 -24.07
CA ASP A 209 10.42 -30.11 -24.87
C ASP A 209 9.21 -29.60 -24.07
N ILE A 210 8.49 -28.65 -24.67
CA ILE A 210 7.20 -28.16 -24.15
C ILE A 210 6.17 -29.32 -24.16
N GLY A 211 5.48 -29.51 -23.04
CA GLY A 211 4.44 -30.54 -22.87
C GLY A 211 4.90 -31.83 -22.19
N VAL A 212 6.21 -32.04 -21.99
CA VAL A 212 6.71 -33.13 -21.12
C VAL A 212 6.20 -32.93 -19.68
N ALA A 213 6.34 -31.70 -19.17
CA ALA A 213 5.86 -31.32 -17.85
C ALA A 213 4.37 -31.64 -17.68
N ASP A 214 3.52 -31.24 -18.62
CA ASP A 214 2.07 -31.48 -18.56
C ASP A 214 1.72 -32.97 -18.46
N ARG A 215 2.39 -33.83 -19.25
CA ARG A 215 2.18 -35.29 -19.19
C ARG A 215 2.55 -35.89 -17.84
N ILE A 216 3.62 -35.40 -17.24
CA ILE A 216 4.08 -35.84 -15.92
C ILE A 216 3.11 -35.37 -14.84
N LEU A 217 2.70 -34.10 -14.91
CA LEU A 217 1.78 -33.47 -13.96
C LEU A 217 0.40 -34.12 -13.93
N GLN A 218 -0.09 -34.66 -15.06
CA GLN A 218 -1.34 -35.43 -15.09
C GLN A 218 -1.33 -36.65 -14.17
N LYS A 219 -0.17 -37.25 -13.90
CA LYS A 219 -0.05 -38.46 -13.07
C LYS A 219 0.11 -38.17 -11.58
N ARG A 220 0.57 -36.97 -11.19
CA ARG A 220 0.87 -36.51 -9.81
C ARG A 220 1.88 -37.33 -9.00
N GLU A 221 2.00 -38.62 -9.25
CA GLU A 221 3.02 -39.51 -8.72
C GLU A 221 3.95 -39.97 -9.86
N PHE A 222 5.25 -39.97 -9.59
CA PHE A 222 6.26 -40.46 -10.51
C PHE A 222 7.06 -41.60 -9.88
N PRO A 223 7.25 -42.75 -10.55
CA PRO A 223 8.04 -43.86 -10.02
C PRO A 223 9.54 -43.60 -10.19
N LEU A 224 10.23 -43.44 -9.07
CA LEU A 224 11.68 -43.28 -8.96
C LEU A 224 12.31 -44.59 -8.49
N TYR A 225 13.09 -45.23 -9.37
CA TYR A 225 13.74 -46.50 -9.05
C TYR A 225 15.16 -46.26 -8.59
N ILE A 226 15.48 -46.46 -7.33
CA ILE A 226 16.85 -46.31 -6.78
C ILE A 226 17.33 -47.70 -6.39
N ASN A 227 18.45 -48.14 -6.96
CA ASN A 227 18.93 -49.52 -6.83
C ASN A 227 17.81 -50.52 -7.15
N ASP A 228 17.42 -51.36 -6.19
CA ASP A 228 16.32 -52.34 -6.32
C ASP A 228 14.98 -51.83 -5.72
N SER A 229 14.96 -50.61 -5.18
CA SER A 229 13.79 -49.99 -4.55
C SER A 229 13.02 -49.10 -5.52
N CYS A 230 11.68 -49.14 -5.44
CA CYS A 230 10.79 -48.24 -6.19
C CYS A 230 10.11 -47.28 -5.22
N HIS A 231 10.45 -46.00 -5.33
CA HIS A 231 9.87 -44.92 -4.57
C HIS A 231 8.87 -44.16 -5.43
N LYS A 232 7.77 -43.74 -4.82
CA LYS A 232 6.81 -42.85 -5.47
C LYS A 232 7.09 -41.43 -5.02
N VAL A 233 7.58 -40.60 -5.92
CA VAL A 233 7.79 -39.17 -5.66
C VAL A 233 6.59 -38.37 -6.16
N THR A 234 6.28 -37.26 -5.51
CA THR A 234 5.17 -36.40 -5.88
C THR A 234 5.66 -35.33 -6.84
N VAL A 235 4.95 -35.16 -7.95
CA VAL A 235 5.22 -34.12 -8.95
C VAL A 235 4.14 -33.03 -8.89
N SER A 236 4.57 -31.78 -8.84
CA SER A 236 3.70 -30.60 -8.83
C SER A 236 4.21 -29.55 -9.83
N PRO A 237 3.34 -28.64 -10.31
CA PRO A 237 3.77 -27.60 -11.22
C PRO A 237 4.86 -26.73 -10.60
N TYR A 238 5.84 -26.31 -11.40
CA TYR A 238 6.78 -25.29 -10.99
C TYR A 238 6.11 -23.92 -11.14
N VAL A 239 6.00 -23.17 -10.04
CA VAL A 239 5.29 -21.90 -9.96
C VAL A 239 6.23 -20.82 -9.45
N GLU A 240 6.45 -19.79 -10.24
CA GLU A 240 7.11 -18.57 -9.80
C GLU A 240 6.08 -17.51 -9.44
N LYS A 241 6.35 -16.77 -8.36
CA LYS A 241 5.51 -15.69 -7.87
C LYS A 241 6.33 -14.43 -7.75
N HIS A 242 5.86 -13.37 -8.39
CA HIS A 242 6.53 -12.07 -8.42
C HIS A 242 5.56 -10.99 -7.96
N LEU A 243 5.98 -10.15 -7.00
CA LEU A 243 5.24 -8.95 -6.63
C LEU A 243 5.63 -7.81 -7.58
N LYS A 244 4.64 -7.20 -8.22
CA LYS A 244 4.81 -6.04 -9.11
C LYS A 244 3.89 -4.91 -8.69
N LYS A 245 4.18 -3.70 -9.16
CA LYS A 245 3.35 -2.49 -8.96
C LYS A 245 2.97 -2.23 -7.49
N TYR A 246 3.89 -2.46 -6.57
CA TYR A 246 3.69 -2.13 -5.15
C TYR A 246 3.56 -0.61 -5.00
N GLN A 247 2.47 -0.18 -4.40
CA GLN A 247 2.12 1.21 -4.16
C GLN A 247 1.59 1.35 -2.74
N VAL A 248 2.11 2.33 -2.02
CA VAL A 248 1.59 2.75 -0.72
C VAL A 248 0.76 3.99 -0.96
N PHE A 249 -0.46 4.02 -0.44
CA PHE A 249 -1.32 5.19 -0.48
C PHE A 249 -1.60 5.65 0.94
N SER A 250 -1.40 6.93 1.18
CA SER A 250 -1.69 7.60 2.45
C SER A 250 -2.17 9.00 2.14
N GLY A 251 -3.20 9.50 2.81
CA GLY A 251 -3.68 10.85 2.55
C GLY A 251 -5.14 11.05 2.91
N LEU A 252 -5.76 12.02 2.26
CA LEU A 252 -7.17 12.34 2.48
C LEU A 252 -8.05 11.55 1.51
N SER A 253 -9.22 11.08 1.97
CA SER A 253 -10.22 10.56 1.04
C SER A 253 -10.65 11.67 0.08
N LYS A 254 -10.65 11.34 -1.22
CA LYS A 254 -11.03 12.26 -2.29
C LYS A 254 -12.54 12.41 -2.42
N LYS A 255 -13.27 11.31 -2.20
CA LYS A 255 -14.72 11.20 -2.41
C LYS A 255 -15.53 11.23 -1.13
N THR A 256 -14.90 11.06 0.04
CA THR A 256 -15.60 10.95 1.33
C THR A 256 -15.35 12.16 2.21
N VAL A 257 -16.39 12.60 2.90
CA VAL A 257 -16.40 13.72 3.83
C VAL A 257 -16.77 13.22 5.22
N LEU A 258 -16.03 13.68 6.24
CA LEU A 258 -16.36 13.46 7.65
C LEU A 258 -17.29 14.59 8.12
N LEU A 259 -18.45 14.22 8.63
CA LEU A 259 -19.40 15.10 9.29
C LEU A 259 -19.28 14.90 10.80
N THR A 260 -19.15 16.00 11.54
CA THR A 260 -19.05 16.03 13.02
C THR A 260 -20.08 17.00 13.60
N GLY A 261 -20.49 16.85 14.87
CA GLY A 261 -21.53 17.68 15.48
C GLY A 261 -22.89 16.99 15.65
N MET A 262 -22.93 15.66 15.62
CA MET A 262 -24.16 14.85 15.75
C MET A 262 -24.23 14.09 17.08
N GLU A 263 -23.43 14.47 18.08
CA GLU A 263 -23.28 13.75 19.35
C GLU A 263 -24.58 13.71 20.19
N ASP A 264 -25.45 14.69 20.03
CA ASP A 264 -26.68 14.85 20.82
C ASP A 264 -27.91 14.14 20.21
N LEU A 265 -27.73 13.42 19.10
CA LEU A 265 -28.84 12.74 18.41
C LEU A 265 -29.11 11.36 19.02
N GLN A 266 -30.30 11.20 19.60
CA GLN A 266 -30.84 9.90 20.05
C GLN A 266 -31.85 9.36 19.03
N LEU A 267 -31.40 9.22 17.79
CA LEU A 267 -32.22 8.70 16.69
C LEU A 267 -31.60 7.43 16.12
N ASP A 268 -32.40 6.74 15.31
CA ASP A 268 -31.94 5.57 14.59
C ASP A 268 -30.90 5.97 13.52
N GLU A 269 -29.79 5.23 13.46
CA GLU A 269 -28.68 5.51 12.54
C GLU A 269 -29.13 5.46 11.06
N GLU A 270 -30.02 4.54 10.69
CA GLU A 270 -30.51 4.44 9.30
C GLU A 270 -31.34 5.67 8.90
N VAL A 271 -32.13 6.20 9.84
CA VAL A 271 -32.93 7.41 9.63
C VAL A 271 -32.02 8.63 9.48
N VAL A 272 -30.99 8.74 10.31
CA VAL A 272 -30.02 9.85 10.21
C VAL A 272 -29.20 9.74 8.93
N GLU A 273 -28.78 8.55 8.53
CA GLU A 273 -28.10 8.29 7.25
C GLU A 273 -28.93 8.77 6.06
N ASP A 274 -30.23 8.45 6.01
CA ASP A 274 -31.12 8.88 4.93
C ASP A 274 -31.31 10.41 4.90
N LEU A 275 -31.59 11.03 6.05
CA LEU A 275 -31.80 12.48 6.15
C LEU A 275 -30.54 13.28 5.79
N VAL A 276 -29.37 12.81 6.23
CA VAL A 276 -28.06 13.36 5.84
C VAL A 276 -27.84 13.18 4.34
N GLY A 277 -28.11 12.00 3.80
CA GLY A 277 -28.03 11.72 2.37
C GLY A 277 -28.88 12.69 1.55
N ILE A 278 -30.17 12.83 1.88
CA ILE A 278 -31.11 13.75 1.21
C ILE A 278 -30.65 15.21 1.32
N HIS A 279 -30.06 15.61 2.45
CA HIS A 279 -29.53 16.96 2.60
C HIS A 279 -28.38 17.23 1.61
N PHE A 280 -27.44 16.29 1.51
CA PHE A 280 -26.25 16.43 0.68
C PHE A 280 -26.43 15.96 -0.77
N GLN A 281 -27.61 15.48 -1.16
CA GLN A 281 -27.99 15.33 -2.57
C GLN A 281 -28.34 16.67 -3.24
N ARG A 282 -28.60 17.71 -2.45
CA ARG A 282 -29.05 19.01 -2.98
C ARG A 282 -27.86 19.90 -3.35
N GLU A 283 -27.80 20.32 -4.61
CA GLU A 283 -26.74 21.21 -5.13
C GLU A 283 -26.59 22.53 -4.34
N LYS A 284 -27.70 23.07 -3.80
CA LYS A 284 -27.68 24.29 -2.99
C LYS A 284 -26.83 24.18 -1.71
N ASN A 285 -26.59 22.95 -1.25
CA ASN A 285 -25.77 22.64 -0.08
C ASN A 285 -24.32 22.26 -0.50
N GLY A 286 -23.94 22.51 -1.75
CA GLY A 286 -22.67 22.05 -2.33
C GLY A 286 -22.62 20.54 -2.60
N GLY A 287 -23.76 19.87 -2.45
CA GLY A 287 -23.95 18.43 -2.57
C GLY A 287 -24.11 17.93 -4.00
N GLY A 288 -24.35 16.63 -4.15
CA GLY A 288 -24.46 15.93 -5.43
C GLY A 288 -24.81 14.46 -5.22
N GLU A 289 -24.56 13.60 -6.22
CA GLU A 289 -24.90 12.17 -6.13
C GLU A 289 -24.11 11.48 -5.01
N VAL A 290 -24.87 10.93 -4.05
CA VAL A 290 -24.36 10.27 -2.84
C VAL A 290 -24.36 8.78 -3.09
N ASP A 291 -23.21 8.15 -2.85
CA ASP A 291 -23.02 6.71 -3.01
C ASP A 291 -23.31 5.98 -1.69
N VAL A 292 -22.70 6.44 -0.59
CA VAL A 292 -22.90 5.83 0.73
C VAL A 292 -22.91 6.88 1.85
N VAL A 293 -23.74 6.63 2.86
CA VAL A 293 -23.70 7.36 4.13
C VAL A 293 -23.59 6.33 5.25
N LYS A 294 -22.68 6.57 6.20
CA LYS A 294 -22.56 5.76 7.41
C LYS A 294 -22.40 6.65 8.62
N CYS A 295 -23.21 6.48 9.65
CA CYS A 295 -23.10 7.24 10.89
C CYS A 295 -22.82 6.34 12.10
N SER A 296 -22.38 6.97 13.19
CA SER A 296 -22.22 6.36 14.51
C SER A 296 -22.79 7.34 15.53
N LEU A 297 -23.86 6.95 16.21
CA LEU A 297 -24.57 7.78 17.21
C LEU A 297 -24.57 7.16 18.62
N GLY A 298 -24.06 5.93 18.75
CA GLY A 298 -23.92 5.23 20.03
C GLY A 298 -22.48 4.85 20.34
N TRP A 299 -21.97 3.83 19.66
CA TRP A 299 -20.62 3.29 19.85
C TRP A 299 -19.77 3.52 18.61
N SER A 300 -18.46 3.66 18.80
CA SER A 300 -17.54 3.74 17.67
C SER A 300 -17.56 2.44 16.88
N HIS A 301 -17.53 2.56 15.56
CA HIS A 301 -17.51 1.43 14.64
C HIS A 301 -16.36 1.59 13.65
N ILE A 302 -15.75 0.47 13.25
CA ILE A 302 -14.72 0.46 12.22
C ILE A 302 -15.43 0.36 10.86
N VAL A 303 -15.19 1.34 10.00
CA VAL A 303 -15.57 1.29 8.59
C VAL A 303 -14.35 1.01 7.74
N TYR A 304 -14.56 0.45 6.56
CA TYR A 304 -13.48 0.07 5.66
C TYR A 304 -13.57 0.88 4.36
N PHE A 305 -12.47 1.53 4.02
CA PHE A 305 -12.32 2.21 2.74
C PHE A 305 -11.72 1.24 1.71
N GLU A 306 -12.40 1.13 0.57
CA GLU A 306 -11.91 0.44 -0.61
C GLU A 306 -11.58 1.49 -1.68
N GLU A 307 -10.45 1.34 -2.35
CA GLU A 307 -10.13 2.14 -3.53
C GLU A 307 -10.75 1.45 -4.75
N GLU A 308 -11.58 2.18 -5.51
CA GLU A 308 -12.03 1.79 -6.85
C GLU A 308 -10.97 2.11 -7.91
#